data_AF-A0A1Y5HZP7-F1
#
_entry.id   AF-A0A1Y5HZP7-F1
#
_cell.length_a   1.000
_cell.length_b   1.000
_cell.length_c   1.000
_cell.angle_alpha   90.00
_cell.angle_beta   90.00
_cell.angle_gamma   90.00
#
_symmetry.space_group_name_H-M   'P 1'
#
loop_
_entity.id
_entity.type
_entity.pdbx_description
1 polymer ?
#
loop_
_entity_poly.entity_id
_entity_poly.type
_entity_poly.pdbx_seq_one_letter_code
_entity_poly.pdbx_strand_id
1 'polypeptide(L)'
;MWTRRARTRAGGAGDERRRRGAASVRGGEVIEHAGDVVVKGDVERDGAVRARGDVFVWGSLRGEVEIDLGEDGDDAEVRALDMRPEVLRIGKAVMDAPAHLLVADAVDGRPLRARPEIARERDGKIVIGGMKPLTTSETANDPARAVRKSAKVTGAYIGLVGVALLARPRAVFSLLFNALEISSVWIRVFGVLCVTFGIWYTVVPSLESKGISLSYYRASVFGRAWVFASLVAIAVLEPSARLGLILLGSINALSAFVMHRAIACVDR
;
A
#
# COMPACT_ATOMS: atom_id res chain seq x y z
N MET A 1 -27.07 -8.03 -20.16
CA MET A 1 -27.81 -7.05 -21.00
C MET A 1 -28.54 -6.11 -20.04
N TRP A 2 -28.11 -4.85 -19.93
CA TRP A 2 -28.66 -3.90 -18.95
C TRP A 2 -30.08 -3.49 -19.37
N THR A 3 -31.08 -3.70 -18.53
CA THR A 3 -32.43 -3.18 -18.79
C THR A 3 -32.67 -1.96 -17.90
N ARG A 4 -32.58 -0.78 -18.51
CA ARG A 4 -32.89 0.49 -17.83
C ARG A 4 -34.39 0.74 -17.96
N ARG A 5 -35.14 0.55 -16.89
CA ARG A 5 -36.59 0.82 -16.86
C ARG A 5 -36.83 2.18 -16.22
N ALA A 6 -36.85 3.24 -17.03
CA ALA A 6 -37.28 4.56 -16.57
C ALA A 6 -38.83 4.62 -16.54
N ARG A 7 -39.43 4.79 -15.37
CA ARG A 7 -40.82 5.29 -15.28
C ARG A 7 -40.77 6.80 -15.07
N THR A 8 -40.88 7.55 -16.16
CA THR A 8 -41.05 9.01 -16.12
C THR A 8 -42.49 9.34 -15.72
N ARG A 9 -42.69 9.92 -14.54
CA ARG A 9 -43.84 10.80 -14.28
C ARG A 9 -43.50 12.19 -14.80
N ALA A 10 -44.39 12.76 -15.61
CA ALA A 10 -44.19 14.04 -16.28
C ALA A 10 -44.26 15.22 -15.30
N GLY A 11 -43.37 16.21 -15.49
CA GLY A 11 -43.53 17.57 -14.95
C GLY A 11 -42.21 18.30 -14.67
N GLY A 12 -41.98 19.41 -15.37
CA GLY A 12 -41.10 20.50 -14.92
C GLY A 12 -39.77 20.65 -15.67
N ALA A 13 -39.69 21.68 -16.52
CA ALA A 13 -38.49 22.10 -17.23
C ALA A 13 -37.54 22.91 -16.34
N GLY A 14 -36.24 22.77 -16.61
CA GLY A 14 -35.19 23.70 -16.18
C GLY A 14 -34.09 23.06 -15.35
N ASP A 15 -32.95 22.75 -15.98
CA ASP A 15 -31.61 23.28 -15.61
C ASP A 15 -30.52 22.54 -16.40
N GLU A 16 -29.95 23.21 -17.40
CA GLU A 16 -28.71 22.82 -18.05
C GLU A 16 -27.53 23.06 -17.09
N ARG A 17 -27.34 22.21 -16.09
CA ARG A 17 -26.10 22.19 -15.30
C ARG A 17 -25.44 20.81 -15.30
N ARG A 18 -24.34 20.75 -16.07
CA ARG A 18 -23.21 19.81 -15.94
C ARG A 18 -23.61 18.34 -16.10
N ARG A 19 -23.49 17.81 -17.32
CA ARG A 19 -23.44 16.35 -17.58
C ARG A 19 -22.23 15.73 -16.86
N ARG A 20 -22.33 15.51 -15.55
CA ARG A 20 -21.48 14.58 -14.80
C ARG A 20 -21.96 13.18 -15.16
N GLY A 21 -21.12 12.46 -15.91
CA GLY A 21 -21.10 11.00 -16.16
C GLY A 21 -22.44 10.27 -16.34
N ALA A 22 -22.65 9.66 -17.49
CA ALA A 22 -23.74 8.71 -17.76
C ALA A 22 -23.64 7.38 -16.94
N ALA A 23 -23.05 7.41 -15.75
CA ALA A 23 -22.64 6.24 -14.97
C ALA A 23 -23.08 6.27 -13.48
N SER A 24 -23.67 7.37 -13.00
CA SER A 24 -24.36 7.44 -11.70
C SER A 24 -25.82 7.01 -11.83
N VAL A 25 -26.40 6.45 -10.76
CA VAL A 25 -27.84 6.16 -10.64
C VAL A 25 -28.51 7.38 -10.03
N ARG A 26 -29.41 8.01 -10.78
CA ARG A 26 -30.09 9.25 -10.34
C ARG A 26 -31.36 8.94 -9.56
N GLY A 27 -31.86 9.94 -8.83
CA GLY A 27 -33.16 9.84 -8.15
C GLY A 27 -34.29 9.43 -9.09
N GLY A 28 -35.06 8.41 -8.69
CA GLY A 28 -36.13 7.80 -9.48
C GLY A 28 -35.67 6.76 -10.51
N GLU A 29 -34.35 6.54 -10.68
CA GLU A 29 -33.83 5.48 -11.53
C GLU A 29 -33.69 4.17 -10.76
N VAL A 30 -34.01 3.05 -11.43
CA VAL A 30 -33.82 1.70 -10.90
C VAL A 30 -32.98 0.89 -11.87
N ILE A 31 -31.88 0.34 -11.37
CA ILE A 31 -31.04 -0.62 -12.09
C ILE A 31 -31.34 -2.00 -11.51
N GLU A 32 -31.65 -2.98 -12.36
CA GLU A 32 -31.93 -4.36 -11.95
C GLU A 32 -31.08 -5.34 -12.74
N HIS A 33 -30.41 -6.27 -12.05
CA HIS A 33 -29.53 -7.26 -12.67
C HIS A 33 -29.53 -8.59 -11.91
N ALA A 34 -29.44 -9.71 -12.62
CA ALA A 34 -29.49 -11.06 -12.05
C ALA A 34 -28.15 -11.57 -11.51
N GLY A 35 -27.16 -10.69 -11.31
CA GLY A 35 -25.84 -11.02 -10.79
C GLY A 35 -25.17 -9.73 -10.29
N ASP A 36 -23.84 -9.70 -10.28
CA ASP A 36 -23.10 -8.54 -9.77
C ASP A 36 -23.39 -7.24 -10.54
N VAL A 37 -23.38 -6.11 -9.83
CA VAL A 37 -23.57 -4.76 -10.40
C VAL A 37 -22.40 -3.87 -10.02
N VAL A 38 -21.84 -3.17 -11.02
CA VAL A 38 -20.82 -2.14 -10.82
C VAL A 38 -21.37 -0.79 -11.27
N VAL A 39 -21.51 0.14 -10.33
CA VAL A 39 -21.87 1.54 -10.58
C VAL A 39 -20.59 2.36 -10.61
N LYS A 40 -20.26 2.93 -11.77
CA LYS A 40 -19.10 3.80 -11.96
C LYS A 40 -19.48 5.26 -11.69
N GLY A 41 -19.95 5.53 -10.48
CA GLY A 41 -20.47 6.82 -10.07
C GLY A 41 -21.18 6.73 -8.73
N ASP A 42 -22.00 7.74 -8.44
CA ASP A 42 -22.79 7.80 -7.23
C ASP A 42 -24.14 7.08 -7.44
N VAL A 43 -24.71 6.56 -6.35
CA VAL A 43 -26.14 6.22 -6.29
C VAL A 43 -26.80 7.33 -5.50
N GLU A 44 -27.53 8.20 -6.20
CA GLU A 44 -28.19 9.36 -5.60
C GLU A 44 -29.41 8.96 -4.78
N ARG A 45 -29.88 9.88 -3.94
CA ARG A 45 -31.13 9.77 -3.18
C ARG A 45 -32.29 9.39 -4.10
N ASP A 46 -33.22 8.55 -3.64
CA ASP A 46 -34.34 7.99 -4.43
C ASP A 46 -33.93 7.13 -5.65
N GLY A 47 -32.63 6.90 -5.89
CA GLY A 47 -32.13 5.96 -6.89
C GLY A 47 -31.97 4.57 -6.28
N ALA A 48 -32.22 3.50 -7.05
CA ALA A 48 -32.17 2.13 -6.53
C ALA A 48 -31.34 1.18 -7.41
N VAL A 49 -30.61 0.28 -6.77
CA VAL A 49 -29.90 -0.84 -7.42
C VAL A 49 -30.42 -2.15 -6.84
N ARG A 50 -30.95 -3.01 -7.71
CA ARG A 50 -31.41 -4.36 -7.40
C ARG A 50 -30.47 -5.38 -8.05
N ALA A 51 -29.91 -6.27 -7.26
CA ALA A 51 -28.97 -7.29 -7.72
C ALA A 51 -29.28 -8.67 -7.13
N ARG A 52 -28.70 -9.72 -7.70
CA ARG A 52 -28.62 -11.06 -7.06
C ARG A 52 -27.21 -11.47 -6.65
N GLY A 53 -26.24 -10.59 -6.88
CA GLY A 53 -24.84 -10.75 -6.50
C GLY A 53 -24.28 -9.48 -5.86
N ASP A 54 -22.97 -9.34 -5.85
CA ASP A 54 -22.27 -8.21 -5.25
C ASP A 54 -22.64 -6.87 -5.90
N VAL A 55 -22.70 -5.80 -5.11
CA VAL A 55 -22.90 -4.43 -5.62
C VAL A 55 -21.70 -3.56 -5.27
N PHE A 56 -21.06 -3.00 -6.31
CA PHE A 56 -19.91 -2.12 -6.18
C PHE A 56 -20.28 -0.71 -6.64
N VAL A 57 -20.22 0.25 -5.73
CA VAL A 57 -20.42 1.67 -6.00
C VAL A 57 -19.08 2.38 -5.93
N TRP A 58 -18.55 2.76 -7.10
CA TRP A 58 -17.32 3.54 -7.21
C TRP A 58 -17.61 5.05 -7.00
N GLY A 59 -18.22 5.35 -5.86
CA GLY A 59 -18.74 6.66 -5.50
C GLY A 59 -19.48 6.63 -4.15
N SER A 60 -20.37 7.59 -3.95
CA SER A 60 -21.23 7.70 -2.78
C SER A 60 -22.52 6.90 -2.97
N LEU A 61 -22.83 6.00 -2.05
CA LEU A 61 -24.13 5.32 -2.00
C LEU A 61 -25.07 6.11 -1.08
N ARG A 62 -26.02 6.85 -1.66
CA ARG A 62 -27.03 7.66 -0.95
C ARG A 62 -28.47 7.16 -1.14
N GLY A 63 -28.74 6.45 -2.22
CA GLY A 63 -30.03 5.82 -2.48
C GLY A 63 -30.15 4.43 -1.88
N GLU A 64 -30.89 3.56 -2.57
CA GLU A 64 -31.22 2.21 -2.13
C GLU A 64 -30.38 1.15 -2.84
N VAL A 65 -29.98 0.11 -2.11
CA VAL A 65 -29.45 -1.12 -2.69
C VAL A 65 -30.17 -2.31 -2.08
N GLU A 66 -30.64 -3.20 -2.95
CA GLU A 66 -31.34 -4.43 -2.59
C GLU A 66 -30.69 -5.62 -3.30
N ILE A 67 -30.20 -6.58 -2.51
CA ILE A 67 -29.68 -7.85 -3.01
C ILE A 67 -30.66 -8.97 -2.66
N ASP A 68 -31.21 -9.60 -3.69
CA ASP A 68 -32.02 -10.82 -3.58
C ASP A 68 -31.10 -12.05 -3.68
N LEU A 69 -30.86 -12.71 -2.55
CA LEU A 69 -29.95 -13.86 -2.45
C LEU A 69 -30.55 -15.17 -2.98
N GLY A 70 -31.84 -15.21 -3.32
CA GLY A 70 -32.52 -16.46 -3.73
C GLY A 70 -32.52 -17.55 -2.65
N GLU A 71 -32.77 -18.80 -3.05
CA GLU A 71 -32.80 -19.97 -2.14
C GLU A 71 -31.40 -20.54 -1.84
N ASP A 72 -30.42 -20.31 -2.73
CA ASP A 72 -29.05 -20.84 -2.64
C ASP A 72 -28.07 -19.92 -1.88
N GLY A 73 -28.52 -18.72 -1.48
CA GLY A 73 -27.93 -17.92 -0.39
C GLY A 73 -26.43 -17.67 -0.46
N ASP A 74 -25.94 -16.99 -1.50
CA ASP A 74 -24.53 -16.56 -1.54
C ASP A 74 -24.25 -15.40 -0.55
N ASP A 75 -23.03 -15.35 -0.02
CA ASP A 75 -22.49 -14.24 0.80
C ASP A 75 -22.27 -13.00 -0.07
N ALA A 76 -23.34 -12.32 -0.48
CA ALA A 76 -23.24 -11.11 -1.28
C ALA A 76 -22.98 -9.85 -0.44
N GLU A 77 -22.25 -8.91 -1.01
CA GLU A 77 -21.76 -7.73 -0.31
C GLU A 77 -22.00 -6.45 -1.09
N VAL A 78 -22.17 -5.35 -0.35
CA VAL A 78 -22.24 -4.01 -0.92
C VAL A 78 -20.98 -3.24 -0.55
N ARG A 79 -20.28 -2.71 -1.56
CA ARG A 79 -19.02 -1.97 -1.39
C ARG A 79 -19.19 -0.57 -1.96
N ALA A 80 -18.86 0.45 -1.17
CA ALA A 80 -18.94 1.85 -1.60
C ALA A 80 -17.73 2.65 -1.11
N LEU A 81 -17.37 3.72 -1.83
CA LEU A 81 -16.34 4.65 -1.36
C LEU A 81 -16.84 5.52 -0.20
N ASP A 82 -18.14 5.78 -0.16
CA ASP A 82 -18.85 6.48 0.92
C ASP A 82 -20.23 5.84 1.13
N MET A 83 -20.46 5.24 2.31
CA MET A 83 -21.65 4.43 2.61
C MET A 83 -22.69 5.23 3.40
N ARG A 84 -23.71 5.75 2.71
CA ARG A 84 -24.79 6.57 3.28
C ARG A 84 -26.18 6.16 2.75
N PRO A 85 -26.49 4.86 2.64
CA PRO A 85 -27.70 4.40 1.96
C PRO A 85 -28.96 4.89 2.67
N GLU A 86 -30.01 5.18 1.89
CA GLU A 86 -31.37 5.36 2.39
C GLU A 86 -31.96 4.03 2.86
N VAL A 87 -31.72 2.98 2.08
CA VAL A 87 -32.08 1.62 2.42
C VAL A 87 -30.98 0.69 1.91
N LEU A 88 -30.55 -0.22 2.78
CA LEU A 88 -29.72 -1.35 2.38
C LEU A 88 -30.47 -2.63 2.72
N ARG A 89 -30.65 -3.50 1.73
CA ARG A 89 -31.25 -4.82 1.90
C ARG A 89 -30.33 -5.88 1.32
N ILE A 90 -29.97 -6.87 2.14
CA ILE A 90 -29.19 -8.03 1.73
C ILE A 90 -29.94 -9.25 2.22
N GLY A 91 -30.57 -9.98 1.28
CA GLY A 91 -31.50 -11.04 1.61
C GLY A 91 -32.66 -10.54 2.49
N LYS A 92 -32.83 -11.15 3.67
CA LYS A 92 -33.88 -10.76 4.62
C LYS A 92 -33.48 -9.62 5.55
N ALA A 93 -32.19 -9.30 5.64
CA ALA A 93 -31.71 -8.23 6.51
C ALA A 93 -31.94 -6.88 5.84
N VAL A 94 -32.54 -5.95 6.58
CA VAL A 94 -32.80 -4.58 6.15
C VAL A 94 -32.18 -3.62 7.14
N MET A 95 -31.52 -2.60 6.61
CA MET A 95 -31.02 -1.47 7.37
C MET A 95 -31.52 -0.20 6.69
N ASP A 96 -32.38 0.52 7.41
CA ASP A 96 -32.86 1.83 6.98
C ASP A 96 -31.78 2.90 7.20
N ALA A 97 -31.99 4.07 6.61
CA ALA A 97 -31.06 5.18 6.68
C ALA A 97 -30.71 5.48 8.15
N PRO A 98 -29.41 5.72 8.46
CA PRO A 98 -29.02 6.31 9.73
C PRO A 98 -29.92 7.52 10.06
N ALA A 99 -30.45 7.59 11.28
CA ALA A 99 -31.51 8.55 11.65
C ALA A 99 -31.21 10.03 11.31
N HIS A 100 -29.93 10.42 11.23
CA HIS A 100 -29.48 11.76 10.87
C HIS A 100 -29.58 12.08 9.36
N LEU A 101 -29.87 11.10 8.50
CA LEU A 101 -30.06 11.23 7.04
C LEU A 101 -31.54 11.31 6.64
N LEU A 102 -32.46 11.07 7.58
CA LEU A 102 -33.91 11.05 7.39
C LEU A 102 -34.54 12.45 7.28
N VAL A 103 -33.77 13.52 7.52
CA VAL A 103 -34.25 14.90 7.36
C VAL A 103 -33.93 15.36 5.94
N ALA A 104 -34.95 15.84 5.21
CA ALA A 104 -34.76 16.48 3.91
C ALA A 104 -33.77 17.65 4.07
N ASP A 105 -32.78 17.75 3.17
CA ASP A 105 -31.65 18.70 3.24
C ASP A 105 -30.66 18.52 4.41
N ALA A 106 -30.69 17.39 5.13
CA ALA A 106 -29.61 17.04 6.04
C ALA A 106 -28.29 16.93 5.27
N VAL A 107 -27.42 17.93 5.44
CA VAL A 107 -26.02 17.81 5.08
C VAL A 107 -25.40 16.82 6.04
N ASP A 108 -25.08 15.62 5.54
CA ASP A 108 -24.34 14.65 6.33
C ASP A 108 -22.91 15.18 6.56
N GLY A 109 -22.74 15.81 7.73
CA GLY A 109 -21.51 16.41 8.20
C GLY A 109 -20.46 15.39 8.61
N ARG A 110 -20.70 14.08 8.43
CA ARG A 110 -19.64 13.09 8.55
C ARG A 110 -18.57 13.41 7.49
N PRO A 111 -17.29 13.54 7.89
CA PRO A 111 -16.24 13.68 6.90
C PRO A 111 -16.27 12.46 5.98
N LEU A 112 -16.00 12.66 4.69
CA LEU A 112 -15.76 11.55 3.77
C LEU A 112 -14.72 10.63 4.42
N ARG A 113 -15.12 9.38 4.68
CA ARG A 113 -14.19 8.41 5.24
C ARG A 113 -13.12 8.17 4.20
N ALA A 114 -11.85 8.31 4.58
CA ALA A 114 -10.72 8.10 3.68
C ALA A 114 -10.51 6.62 3.27
N ARG A 115 -11.49 5.74 3.54
CA ARG A 115 -11.44 4.31 3.28
C ARG A 115 -12.80 3.86 2.75
N PRO A 116 -12.82 3.02 1.70
CA PRO A 116 -14.04 2.36 1.27
C PRO A 116 -14.67 1.56 2.41
N GLU A 117 -15.97 1.39 2.33
CA GLU A 117 -16.77 0.66 3.32
C GLU A 117 -17.42 -0.55 2.66
N ILE A 118 -17.70 -1.55 3.49
CA ILE A 118 -18.27 -2.83 3.11
C ILE A 118 -19.46 -3.12 4.01
N ALA A 119 -20.57 -3.50 3.41
CA ALA A 119 -21.77 -3.89 4.09
C ALA A 119 -22.09 -5.33 3.75
N ARG A 120 -22.35 -6.13 4.78
CA ARG A 120 -22.67 -7.56 4.65
C ARG A 120 -23.77 -7.92 5.62
N GLU A 121 -24.52 -8.96 5.29
CA GLU A 121 -25.42 -9.61 6.24
C GLU A 121 -24.60 -10.44 7.24
N ARG A 122 -24.97 -10.36 8.52
CA ARG A 122 -24.43 -11.18 9.59
C ARG A 122 -25.46 -11.28 10.72
N ASP A 123 -25.83 -12.51 11.09
CA ASP A 123 -26.76 -12.80 12.19
C ASP A 123 -28.13 -12.08 12.05
N GLY A 124 -28.66 -11.99 10.83
CA GLY A 124 -29.93 -11.34 10.51
C GLY A 124 -29.86 -9.82 10.43
N LYS A 125 -28.66 -9.23 10.49
CA LYS A 125 -28.45 -7.77 10.50
C LYS A 125 -27.39 -7.37 9.50
N ILE A 126 -27.50 -6.15 8.99
CA ILE A 126 -26.45 -5.58 8.14
C ILE A 126 -25.39 -4.95 9.03
N VAL A 127 -24.13 -5.33 8.80
CA VAL A 127 -22.96 -4.75 9.47
C VAL A 127 -22.14 -3.98 8.44
N ILE A 128 -21.92 -2.69 8.71
CA ILE A 128 -21.01 -1.85 7.93
C ILE A 128 -19.65 -1.79 8.62
N GLY A 129 -18.61 -2.17 7.89
CA GLY A 129 -17.22 -2.05 8.32
C GLY A 129 -16.38 -1.24 7.34
N GLY A 130 -15.25 -0.74 7.80
CA GLY A 130 -14.22 -0.28 6.87
C GLY A 130 -13.71 -1.46 6.06
N MET A 131 -13.58 -1.29 4.75
CA MET A 131 -12.90 -2.25 3.90
C MET A 131 -11.48 -2.38 4.44
N LYS A 132 -11.16 -3.53 5.02
CA LYS A 132 -9.77 -3.87 5.25
C LYS A 132 -9.11 -3.83 3.87
N PRO A 133 -7.92 -3.24 3.72
CA PRO A 133 -7.13 -3.51 2.52
C PRO A 133 -7.15 -5.03 2.31
N LEU A 134 -7.01 -5.49 1.07
CA LEU A 134 -6.66 -6.87 0.80
C LEU A 134 -5.26 -7.14 1.37
N THR A 135 -5.12 -7.04 2.69
CA THR A 135 -4.09 -7.70 3.46
C THR A 135 -4.49 -9.15 3.30
N THR A 136 -3.68 -9.90 2.58
CA THR A 136 -3.68 -11.36 2.55
C THR A 136 -3.74 -11.92 3.97
N SER A 137 -4.90 -11.89 4.61
CA SER A 137 -5.12 -12.46 5.94
C SER A 137 -5.36 -13.97 5.86
N GLU A 138 -5.39 -14.53 4.64
CA GLU A 138 -5.23 -15.97 4.36
C GLU A 138 -3.76 -16.39 4.20
N THR A 139 -2.78 -15.49 4.32
CA THR A 139 -1.37 -15.87 4.34
C THR A 139 -0.79 -15.81 5.76
N ALA A 140 -1.23 -16.74 6.62
CA ALA A 140 -0.37 -17.19 7.72
C ALA A 140 1.03 -17.63 7.21
N ASN A 141 1.11 -17.99 5.92
CA ASN A 141 2.33 -18.10 5.11
C ASN A 141 2.51 -16.90 4.15
N ASP A 142 2.73 -15.67 4.65
CA ASP A 142 3.12 -14.55 3.77
C ASP A 142 4.50 -14.87 3.15
N PRO A 143 4.58 -15.23 1.85
CA PRO A 143 5.86 -15.56 1.23
C PRO A 143 6.81 -14.36 1.30
N ALA A 144 6.27 -13.13 1.28
CA ALA A 144 7.06 -11.92 1.40
C ALA A 144 7.66 -11.78 2.82
N ARG A 145 6.99 -12.26 3.87
CA ARG A 145 7.55 -12.29 5.24
C ARG A 145 8.72 -13.28 5.33
N ALA A 146 8.57 -14.47 4.75
CA ALA A 146 9.64 -15.46 4.72
C ALA A 146 10.86 -14.93 3.95
N VAL A 147 10.64 -14.29 2.79
CA VAL A 147 11.68 -13.63 2.00
C VAL A 147 12.38 -12.52 2.79
N ARG A 148 11.62 -11.61 3.44
CA ARG A 148 12.22 -10.55 4.29
C ARG A 148 13.03 -11.12 5.45
N LYS A 149 12.59 -12.21 6.08
CA LYS A 149 13.33 -12.89 7.15
C LYS A 149 14.62 -13.51 6.63
N SER A 150 14.55 -14.22 5.50
CA SER A 150 15.72 -14.82 4.84
C SER A 150 16.75 -13.77 4.47
N ALA A 151 16.33 -12.67 3.82
CA ALA A 151 17.19 -11.55 3.48
C ALA A 151 17.92 -10.97 4.70
N LYS A 152 17.24 -10.80 5.84
CA LYS A 152 17.85 -10.30 7.08
C LYS A 152 18.90 -11.27 7.64
N VAL A 153 18.66 -12.58 7.57
CA VAL A 153 19.66 -13.59 7.98
C VAL A 153 20.88 -13.49 7.07
N THR A 154 20.67 -13.36 5.76
CA THR A 154 21.73 -13.15 4.78
C THR A 154 22.56 -11.92 5.09
N GLY A 155 21.89 -10.79 5.33
CA GLY A 155 22.57 -9.55 5.68
C GLY A 155 23.33 -9.63 7.00
N ALA A 156 22.80 -10.32 8.01
CA ALA A 156 23.43 -10.45 9.31
C ALA A 156 24.75 -11.21 9.23
N TYR A 157 24.81 -12.36 8.54
CA TYR A 157 26.07 -13.11 8.45
C TYR A 157 27.10 -12.39 7.58
N ILE A 158 26.70 -11.80 6.44
CA ILE A 158 27.62 -11.05 5.58
C ILE A 158 28.19 -9.84 6.35
N GLY A 159 27.32 -9.14 7.09
CA GLY A 159 27.72 -8.02 7.93
C GLY A 159 28.71 -8.43 9.02
N LEU A 160 28.46 -9.53 9.72
CA LEU A 160 29.35 -10.05 10.76
C LEU A 160 30.74 -10.41 10.21
N VAL A 161 30.78 -11.10 9.06
CA VAL A 161 32.02 -11.40 8.34
C VAL A 161 32.75 -10.11 7.95
N GLY A 162 32.02 -9.11 7.44
CA GLY A 162 32.58 -7.80 7.12
C GLY A 162 33.22 -7.10 8.33
N VAL A 163 32.55 -7.09 9.48
CA VAL A 163 33.10 -6.54 10.73
C VAL A 163 34.34 -7.30 11.17
N ALA A 164 34.34 -8.63 11.07
CA ALA A 164 35.50 -9.46 11.39
C ALA A 164 36.69 -9.16 10.47
N LEU A 165 36.45 -8.98 9.16
CA LEU A 165 37.48 -8.57 8.19
C LEU A 165 38.04 -7.18 8.48
N LEU A 166 37.23 -6.24 8.96
CA LEU A 166 37.72 -4.92 9.38
C LEU A 166 38.65 -5.01 10.59
N ALA A 167 38.27 -5.82 11.58
CA ALA A 167 39.02 -5.98 12.83
C ALA A 167 40.30 -6.80 12.67
N ARG A 168 40.25 -7.92 11.93
CA ARG A 168 41.35 -8.89 11.79
C ARG A 168 41.50 -9.34 10.32
N PRO A 169 41.88 -8.43 9.39
CA PRO A 169 41.80 -8.67 7.95
C PRO A 169 42.54 -9.93 7.50
N ARG A 170 43.84 -10.05 7.85
CA ARG A 170 44.64 -11.21 7.44
C ARG A 170 44.13 -12.52 8.05
N ALA A 171 43.88 -12.55 9.35
CA ALA A 171 43.45 -13.76 10.04
C ALA A 171 42.11 -14.29 9.51
N VAL A 172 41.14 -13.40 9.27
CA VAL A 172 39.81 -13.79 8.79
C VAL A 172 39.85 -14.14 7.29
N PHE A 173 40.57 -13.37 6.47
CA PHE A 173 40.70 -13.65 5.04
C PHE A 173 41.45 -14.96 4.76
N SER A 174 42.45 -15.28 5.59
CA SER A 174 43.23 -16.52 5.53
C SER A 174 42.42 -17.80 5.75
N LEU A 175 41.19 -17.72 6.26
CA LEU A 175 40.31 -18.89 6.40
C LEU A 175 39.83 -19.44 5.06
N LEU A 176 39.79 -18.59 4.02
CA LEU A 176 39.26 -18.95 2.70
C LEU A 176 40.29 -18.77 1.58
N PHE A 177 41.22 -17.84 1.73
CA PHE A 177 42.12 -17.42 0.65
C PHE A 177 43.53 -17.14 1.17
N ASN A 178 44.53 -17.11 0.28
CA ASN A 178 45.89 -16.73 0.65
C ASN A 178 46.00 -15.21 0.88
N ALA A 179 46.04 -14.78 2.14
CA ALA A 179 46.12 -13.37 2.50
C ALA A 179 47.47 -12.69 2.18
N LEU A 180 48.50 -13.45 1.76
CA LEU A 180 49.79 -12.89 1.38
C LEU A 180 49.77 -12.23 0.00
N GLU A 181 48.81 -12.57 -0.85
CA GLU A 181 48.68 -12.04 -2.21
C GLU A 181 48.00 -10.66 -2.25
N ILE A 182 47.33 -10.25 -1.17
CA ILE A 182 46.52 -9.04 -1.13
C ILE A 182 46.90 -8.19 0.09
N SER A 183 47.00 -6.87 -0.10
CA SER A 183 47.30 -5.95 1.00
C SER A 183 46.17 -5.89 2.05
N SER A 184 46.53 -5.72 3.32
CA SER A 184 45.55 -5.59 4.41
C SER A 184 44.56 -4.44 4.22
N VAL A 185 44.98 -3.39 3.52
CA VAL A 185 44.13 -2.25 3.17
C VAL A 185 42.97 -2.71 2.28
N TRP A 186 43.25 -3.44 1.21
CA TRP A 186 42.25 -3.92 0.28
C TRP A 186 41.34 -5.00 0.90
N ILE A 187 41.86 -5.82 1.80
CA ILE A 187 41.03 -6.75 2.60
C ILE A 187 40.04 -5.97 3.48
N ARG A 188 40.45 -4.85 4.09
CA ARG A 188 39.53 -3.99 4.84
C ARG A 188 38.49 -3.33 3.95
N VAL A 189 38.88 -2.85 2.77
CA VAL A 189 37.92 -2.32 1.77
C VAL A 189 36.89 -3.37 1.39
N PHE A 190 37.30 -4.63 1.18
CA PHE A 190 36.39 -5.74 0.99
C PHE A 190 35.46 -5.94 2.19
N GLY A 191 35.98 -5.87 3.42
CA GLY A 191 35.19 -5.86 4.65
C GLY A 191 34.13 -4.74 4.69
N VAL A 192 34.48 -3.51 4.26
CA VAL A 192 33.52 -2.39 4.15
C VAL A 192 32.37 -2.75 3.20
N LEU A 193 32.67 -3.36 2.04
CA LEU A 193 31.65 -3.80 1.09
C LEU A 193 30.75 -4.88 1.69
N CYS A 194 31.30 -5.87 2.39
CA CYS A 194 30.52 -6.87 3.10
C CYS A 194 29.57 -6.23 4.12
N VAL A 195 30.05 -5.31 4.97
CA VAL A 195 29.17 -4.59 5.90
C VAL A 195 28.09 -3.79 5.17
N THR A 196 28.44 -3.16 4.05
CA THR A 196 27.49 -2.38 3.24
C THR A 196 26.37 -3.27 2.67
N PHE A 197 26.71 -4.44 2.13
CA PHE A 197 25.72 -5.43 1.72
C PHE A 197 24.88 -5.91 2.91
N GLY A 198 25.52 -6.18 4.05
CA GLY A 198 24.82 -6.56 5.28
C GLY A 198 23.78 -5.53 5.72
N ILE A 199 24.14 -4.24 5.66
CA ILE A 199 23.24 -3.11 5.91
C ILE A 199 22.08 -3.12 4.90
N TRP A 200 22.32 -3.29 3.60
CA TRP A 200 21.25 -3.30 2.60
C TRP A 200 20.25 -4.43 2.82
N TYR A 201 20.76 -5.66 3.00
CA TYR A 201 19.95 -6.85 3.23
C TYR A 201 19.17 -6.83 4.55
N THR A 202 19.52 -5.96 5.49
CA THR A 202 18.81 -5.80 6.77
C THR A 202 17.88 -4.58 6.79
N VAL A 203 18.33 -3.44 6.26
CA VAL A 203 17.60 -2.17 6.30
C VAL A 203 16.46 -2.16 5.29
N VAL A 204 16.66 -2.60 4.04
CA VAL A 204 15.61 -2.57 3.01
C VAL A 204 14.37 -3.35 3.44
N PRO A 205 14.48 -4.64 3.86
CA PRO A 205 13.31 -5.39 4.34
C PRO A 205 12.66 -4.78 5.59
N SER A 206 13.44 -4.06 6.41
CA SER A 206 12.94 -3.40 7.61
C SER A 206 12.15 -2.13 7.28
N LEU A 207 12.59 -1.34 6.31
CA LEU A 207 11.85 -0.17 5.82
C LEU A 207 10.58 -0.60 5.08
N GLU A 208 10.67 -1.63 4.23
CA GLU A 208 9.51 -2.20 3.53
C GLU A 208 8.45 -2.73 4.51
N SER A 209 8.87 -3.42 5.57
CA SER A 209 7.94 -3.90 6.61
C SER A 209 7.24 -2.78 7.38
N LYS A 210 7.76 -1.54 7.32
CA LYS A 210 7.15 -0.34 7.90
C LYS A 210 6.31 0.44 6.88
N GLY A 211 6.16 -0.05 5.65
CA GLY A 211 5.43 0.64 4.57
C GLY A 211 6.14 1.89 4.04
N ILE A 212 7.45 2.01 4.25
CA ILE A 212 8.21 3.19 3.81
C ILE A 212 8.49 3.07 2.31
N SER A 213 8.05 4.05 1.53
CA SER A 213 8.34 4.14 0.10
C SER A 213 9.83 4.42 -0.17
N LEU A 214 10.30 4.05 -1.36
CA LEU A 214 11.69 4.24 -1.79
C LEU A 214 12.72 3.59 -0.83
N SER A 215 12.34 2.50 -0.15
CA SER A 215 13.15 1.80 0.85
C SER A 215 14.57 1.46 0.37
N TYR A 216 14.70 0.94 -0.85
CA TYR A 216 16.00 0.66 -1.47
C TYR A 216 16.88 1.91 -1.58
N TYR A 217 16.34 3.01 -2.10
CA TYR A 217 17.09 4.25 -2.29
C TYR A 217 17.49 4.88 -0.96
N ARG A 218 16.62 4.86 0.05
CA ARG A 218 16.93 5.33 1.41
C ARG A 218 18.04 4.52 2.06
N ALA A 219 17.96 3.18 1.97
CA ALA A 219 19.03 2.30 2.46
C ALA A 219 20.36 2.53 1.72
N SER A 220 20.30 2.81 0.41
CA SER A 220 21.49 3.09 -0.40
C SER A 220 22.24 4.35 0.04
N VAL A 221 21.53 5.39 0.51
CA VAL A 221 22.14 6.62 1.04
C VAL A 221 22.89 6.31 2.33
N PHE A 222 22.25 5.59 3.25
CA PHE A 222 22.87 5.19 4.52
C PHE A 222 24.10 4.28 4.29
N GLY A 223 23.98 3.28 3.42
CA GLY A 223 25.10 2.40 3.06
C GLY A 223 26.27 3.16 2.45
N ARG A 224 26.01 4.15 1.59
CA ARG A 224 27.09 4.96 1.00
C ARG A 224 27.73 5.93 2.01
N ALA A 225 26.97 6.48 2.95
CA ALA A 225 27.53 7.25 4.06
C ALA A 225 28.45 6.39 4.94
N TRP A 226 28.05 5.14 5.22
CA TRP A 226 28.89 4.14 5.90
C TRP A 226 30.19 3.85 5.13
N VAL A 227 30.11 3.61 3.82
CA VAL A 227 31.29 3.38 2.96
C VAL A 227 32.25 4.57 3.07
N PHE A 228 31.75 5.80 2.93
CA PHE A 228 32.58 6.99 3.03
C PHE A 228 33.30 7.08 4.38
N ALA A 229 32.56 6.98 5.48
CA ALA A 229 33.13 7.04 6.83
C ALA A 229 34.20 5.95 7.06
N SER A 230 33.94 4.74 6.57
CA SER A 230 34.86 3.61 6.71
C SER A 230 36.13 3.79 5.89
N LEU A 231 36.02 4.28 4.65
CA LEU A 231 37.19 4.53 3.80
C LEU A 231 38.05 5.67 4.36
N VAL A 232 37.44 6.72 4.92
CA VAL A 232 38.18 7.78 5.63
C VAL A 232 38.89 7.21 6.86
N ALA A 233 38.22 6.39 7.66
CA ALA A 233 38.84 5.75 8.82
C ALA A 233 40.05 4.88 8.44
N ILE A 234 39.95 4.10 7.35
CA ILE A 234 41.08 3.31 6.84
C ILE A 234 42.20 4.24 6.35
N ALA A 235 41.88 5.31 5.62
CA ALA A 235 42.86 6.28 5.10
C ALA A 235 43.64 7.02 6.20
N VAL A 236 43.02 7.21 7.37
CA VAL A 236 43.68 7.77 8.56
C VAL A 236 44.70 6.78 9.13
N LEU A 237 44.32 5.51 9.24
CA LEU A 237 45.16 4.45 9.81
C LEU A 237 46.27 3.97 8.86
N GLU A 238 46.09 4.11 7.55
CA GLU A 238 46.98 3.54 6.52
C GLU A 238 47.43 4.63 5.53
N PRO A 239 48.53 5.35 5.81
CA PRO A 239 49.00 6.46 4.99
C PRO A 239 49.29 6.08 3.53
N SER A 240 49.67 4.83 3.27
CA SER A 240 50.07 4.32 1.96
C SER A 240 48.96 4.36 0.90
N ALA A 241 47.68 4.31 1.30
CA ALA A 241 46.53 4.32 0.40
C ALA A 241 45.64 5.57 0.53
N ARG A 242 46.09 6.56 1.30
CA ARG A 242 45.25 7.67 1.79
C ARG A 242 44.53 8.44 0.68
N LEU A 243 45.27 8.87 -0.35
CA LEU A 243 44.70 9.70 -1.42
C LEU A 243 43.62 8.95 -2.21
N GLY A 244 43.89 7.70 -2.59
CA GLY A 244 42.97 6.87 -3.36
C GLY A 244 41.67 6.58 -2.59
N LEU A 245 41.77 6.24 -1.31
CA LEU A 245 40.61 5.94 -0.47
C LEU A 245 39.73 7.18 -0.19
N ILE A 246 40.35 8.33 0.04
CA ILE A 246 39.62 9.60 0.23
C ILE A 246 38.90 10.00 -1.05
N LEU A 247 39.56 9.90 -2.21
CA LEU A 247 38.95 10.23 -3.50
C LEU A 247 37.76 9.30 -3.80
N LEU A 248 37.94 7.99 -3.67
CA LEU A 248 36.88 7.00 -3.86
C LEU A 248 35.69 7.25 -2.92
N GLY A 249 35.98 7.50 -1.63
CA GLY A 249 34.95 7.81 -0.65
C GLY A 249 34.19 9.09 -0.98
N SER A 250 34.89 10.14 -1.41
CA SER A 250 34.29 11.45 -1.73
C SER A 250 33.35 11.37 -2.93
N ILE A 251 33.74 10.65 -3.99
CA ILE A 251 32.88 10.39 -5.16
C ILE A 251 31.60 9.65 -4.74
N ASN A 252 31.75 8.62 -3.90
CA ASN A 252 30.63 7.86 -3.37
C ASN A 252 29.69 8.70 -2.48
N ALA A 253 30.25 9.57 -1.64
CA ALA A 253 29.49 10.49 -0.79
C ALA A 253 28.71 11.54 -1.61
N LEU A 254 29.32 12.09 -2.66
CA LEU A 254 28.66 13.02 -3.57
C LEU A 254 27.46 12.35 -4.26
N SER A 255 27.64 11.13 -4.76
CA SER A 255 26.55 10.34 -5.36
C SER A 255 25.42 10.06 -4.35
N ALA A 256 25.76 9.79 -3.08
CA ALA A 256 24.77 9.60 -2.02
C ALA A 256 24.00 10.89 -1.70
N PHE A 257 24.67 12.03 -1.71
CA PHE A 257 24.06 13.34 -1.48
C PHE A 257 23.04 13.69 -2.57
N VAL A 258 23.39 13.47 -3.85
CA VAL A 258 22.46 13.67 -4.98
C VAL A 258 21.20 12.81 -4.81
N MET A 259 21.35 11.53 -4.46
CA MET A 259 20.22 10.65 -4.19
C MET A 259 19.37 11.13 -3.01
N HIS A 260 20.00 11.57 -1.92
CA HIS A 260 19.29 12.10 -0.75
C HIS A 260 18.44 13.32 -1.10
N ARG A 261 18.95 14.23 -1.94
CA ARG A 261 18.19 15.39 -2.44
C ARG A 261 17.01 14.98 -3.31
N ALA A 262 17.18 13.97 -4.18
CA ALA A 262 16.10 13.46 -5.01
C ALA A 262 14.96 12.84 -4.16
N ILE A 263 15.30 12.03 -3.15
CA ILE A 263 14.31 11.44 -2.22
C ILE A 263 13.56 12.55 -1.47
N ALA A 264 14.28 13.57 -0.98
CA ALA A 264 13.68 14.69 -0.25
C ALA A 264 12.73 15.56 -1.11
N CYS A 265 12.79 15.46 -2.44
CA CYS A 265 11.84 16.12 -3.35
C CYS A 265 10.52 15.34 -3.43
N VAL A 266 10.57 14.01 -3.40
CA VAL A 266 9.39 13.13 -3.42
C VAL A 266 8.59 13.18 -2.12
N ASP A 267 9.28 13.45 -1.00
CA ASP A 267 8.66 13.56 0.33
C ASP A 267 7.94 14.91 0.59
N ARG A 268 8.02 15.87 -0.33
CA ARG A 268 7.35 17.18 -0.24
C ARG A 268 5.99 17.15 -0.93
#